data_AF-A0A5E4KRB8-F1
#
_entry.id   AF-A0A5E4KRB8-F1
#
_cell.length_a   1.000
_cell.length_b   1.000
_cell.length_c   1.000
_cell.angle_alpha   90.00
_cell.angle_beta   90.00
_cell.angle_gamma   90.00
#
_symmetry.space_group_name_H-M   'P 1'
#
loop_
_entity.id
_entity.type
_entity.pdbx_description
1 polymer ?
#
loop_
_entity_poly.entity_id
_entity_poly.type
_entity_poly.pdbx_seq_one_letter_code
_entity_poly.pdbx_strand_id
1 'polypeptide(L)' 'MEELDFKKQVDAGLKELEQGKWIPHEEVEKRMSRWFT' A
#
# COMPACT_ATOMS: atom_id res chain seq x y z
N MET A 1 13.55 10.25 13.28
CA MET A 1 12.98 8.88 13.31
C MET A 1 11.90 8.75 12.24
N GLU A 2 10.88 9.62 12.23
CA GLU A 2 9.83 9.62 11.20
C GLU A 2 10.32 9.66 9.75
N GLU A 3 11.33 10.49 9.42
CA GLU A 3 11.85 10.55 8.05
C GLU A 3 12.53 9.24 7.61
N LEU A 4 13.20 8.55 8.54
CA LEU A 4 13.84 7.26 8.26
C LEU A 4 12.79 6.18 8.06
N ASP A 5 11.76 6.16 8.89
CA ASP A 5 10.68 5.17 8.81
C ASP A 5 9.82 5.40 7.56
N PHE A 6 9.57 6.66 7.19
CA PHE A 6 8.93 7.02 5.94
C PHE A 6 9.73 6.51 4.73
N LYS A 7 11.05 6.75 4.68
CA LYS A 7 11.90 6.27 3.59
C LYS A 7 11.88 4.74 3.49
N LYS A 8 11.97 4.02 4.61
CA LYS A 8 11.88 2.56 4.62
C LYS A 8 10.53 2.05 4.10
N GLN A 9 9.43 2.70 4.47
CA GLN A 9 8.09 2.32 4.02
C GLN A 9 7.91 2.56 2.51
N VAL A 10 8.43 3.68 2.00
CA VAL A 10 8.41 3.99 0.56
C VAL A 10 9.23 2.98 -0.22
N ASP A 11 10.45 2.69 0.21
CA ASP A 11 11.33 1.71 -0.46
C ASP A 11 10.71 0.31 -0.48
N ALA A 12 10.05 -0.10 0.61
CA ALA A 12 9.35 -1.37 0.67
C ALA A 12 8.16 -1.41 -0.31
N GLY A 13 7.34 -0.36 -0.34
CA GLY A 13 6.19 -0.27 -1.25
C GLY A 13 6.61 -0.31 -2.72
N LEU A 14 7.69 0.40 -3.10
CA LEU A 14 8.21 0.38 -4.46
C LEU A 14 8.66 -1.03 -4.89
N LYS A 15 9.36 -1.77 -4.01
CA LYS A 15 9.77 -3.15 -4.28
C LYS A 15 8.58 -4.11 -4.44
N GLU A 16 7.50 -3.90 -3.69
CA GLU A 16 6.29 -4.71 -3.84
C GLU A 16 5.62 -4.48 -5.21
N LEU A 17 5.57 -3.24 -5.67
CA LEU A 17 5.07 -2.91 -7.00
C LEU A 17 5.90 -3.57 -8.10
N GLU A 18 7.24 -3.54 -8.01
CA GLU A 18 8.14 -4.23 -8.94
C GLU A 18 7.91 -5.75 -8.97
N GLN A 19 7.55 -6.34 -7.84
CA GLN A 19 7.19 -7.76 -7.73
C GLN A 19 5.79 -8.09 -8.26
N GLY A 20 5.07 -7.12 -8.81
CA GLY A 20 3.70 -7.28 -9.30
C GLY A 20 2.66 -7.34 -8.19
N LYS A 21 3.01 -6.98 -6.95
CA LYS A 21 2.07 -6.88 -5.84
C LYS A 21 1.41 -5.51 -5.87
N TRP A 22 0.34 -5.43 -6.66
CA TRP A 22 -0.53 -4.26 -6.71
C TRP A 22 -1.98 -4.71 -6.71
N ILE A 23 -2.88 -3.78 -6.38
CA ILE A 23 -4.31 -4.03 -6.30
C ILE A 23 -5.00 -2.94 -7.13
N PRO A 24 -5.94 -3.27 -8.03
CA PRO A 24 -6.75 -2.29 -8.73
C PRO A 24 -7.53 -1.40 -7.75
N HIS A 25 -7.75 -0.14 -8.10
CA HIS A 25 -8.47 0.80 -7.25
C HIS A 25 -9.85 0.28 -6.82
N GLU A 26 -10.64 -0.29 -7.73
CA GLU A 26 -11.96 -0.85 -7.44
C GLU A 26 -11.92 -1.96 -6.36
N GLU A 27 -10.85 -2.75 -6.34
CA GLU A 27 -10.66 -3.83 -5.36
C GLU A 27 -10.24 -3.26 -4.00
N VAL A 28 -9.51 -2.13 -3.97
CA VAL A 28 -9.23 -1.38 -2.74
C VAL A 28 -10.52 -0.81 -2.15
N GLU A 29 -11.38 -0.20 -2.96
CA GLU A 29 -12.67 0.34 -2.51
C GLU A 29 -13.54 -0.74 -1.87
N LYS A 30 -13.71 -1.89 -2.54
CA LYS A 30 -14.47 -3.02 -1.99
C LYS A 30 -13.94 -3.52 -0.64
N ARG A 31 -12.61 -3.56 -0.47
CA ARG A 31 -12.00 -3.97 0.81
C ARG A 31 -12.24 -2.93 1.89
N MET A 32 -12.07 -1.66 1.57
CA MET A 32 -12.27 -0.56 2.50
C MET A 32 -13.73 -0.42 2.95
N SER A 33 -14.70 -0.64 2.06
CA SER A 33 -16.12 -0.61 2.43
C SER A 33 -16.49 -1.59 3.55
N ARG A 34 -15.76 -2.71 3.70
CA ARG A 34 -15.98 -3.68 4.78
C ARG A 34 -15.61 -3.15 6.17
N TRP A 35 -14.80 -2.11 6.25
CA TRP A 35 -14.31 -1.53 7.50
C TRP A 35 -14.97 -0.19 7.83
N PHE A 36 -15.60 0.46 6.85
CA PHE A 36 -16.33 1.72 7.04
C PHE A 36 -17.83 1.53 7.33
N THR A 37 -18.27 0.30 7.59
CA THR A 37 -19.63 -0.05 8.05
C THR A 37 -19.56 -0.59 9.47
#